data_AF-A0A8T0AYP6-F1
#
_entry.id   AF-A0A8T0AYP6-F1
#
_cell.length_a   1.000
_cell.length_b   1.000
_cell.length_c   1.000
_cell.angle_alpha   90.00
_cell.angle_beta   90.00
_cell.angle_gamma   90.00
#
_symmetry.space_group_name_H-M   'P 1'
#
loop_
_entity.id
_entity.type
_entity.pdbx_description
1 polymer ?
#
loop_
_entity_poly.entity_id
_entity_poly.type
_entity_poly.pdbx_seq_one_letter_code
_entity_poly.pdbx_strand_id
1 'polypeptide(L)'
;MEVERDFIHTPPPKTVRFGDNVVNTLAKLEQGDTSDYEMIKHQLLDPDIKDAQIISWLQEFRACVTQLGKEHEQLIYPLLRLPWLGRSPAVVDEYLAFLGNLISAQTVYLRPCLKSLVSNFTPRRVKIREGNVDISDSDDDDENLPRIFDHCHRALQMIARYVPSTSHFLMPILISNFPFVQKSSRTLECYVHNLLRITVYVPSLRRDVLELIVGKMLALDVSAPRSEIEEMESLREQNAVAQEDFLFNMDEDEVPPGADGAVMFHSVARDWIR
;
A
#
# COMPACT_ATOMS: atom_id res chain seq x y z
N MET A 1 -51.06 -0.90 5.17
CA MET A 1 -50.08 -1.27 6.22
C MET A 1 -48.74 -0.75 5.75
N GLU A 2 -48.49 0.52 6.03
CA GLU A 2 -47.21 1.18 5.83
C GLU A 2 -46.35 0.86 7.05
N VAL A 3 -45.15 0.34 6.82
CA VAL A 3 -44.16 0.15 7.88
C VAL A 3 -43.06 1.18 7.62
N GLU A 4 -43.19 2.30 8.31
CA GLU A 4 -42.12 3.27 8.54
C GLU A 4 -40.86 2.51 8.99
N ARG A 5 -39.79 2.60 8.19
CA ARG A 5 -38.44 2.25 8.62
C ARG A 5 -37.67 3.52 8.94
N ASP A 6 -38.16 4.21 9.96
CA ASP A 6 -37.37 5.13 10.76
C ASP A 6 -36.52 4.30 11.71
N PHE A 7 -35.35 3.86 11.26
CA PHE A 7 -34.35 3.25 12.12
C PHE A 7 -33.01 4.00 12.03
N ILE A 8 -32.87 4.92 12.98
CA ILE A 8 -31.64 5.26 13.71
C ILE A 8 -30.57 6.00 12.89
N HIS A 9 -30.78 7.30 12.70
CA HIS A 9 -29.67 8.25 12.69
C HIS A 9 -29.14 8.39 14.12
N THR A 10 -28.22 7.51 14.51
CA THR A 10 -27.40 7.77 15.70
C THR A 10 -26.60 9.03 15.40
N PRO A 11 -26.77 10.14 16.15
CA PRO A 11 -25.93 11.31 15.93
C PRO A 11 -24.47 10.90 16.16
N PRO A 12 -23.54 11.34 15.29
CA PRO A 12 -22.13 11.01 15.48
C PRO A 12 -21.71 11.47 16.88
N PRO A 13 -20.89 10.69 17.60
CA PRO A 13 -20.40 11.07 18.91
C PRO A 13 -19.77 12.45 18.81
N LYS A 14 -20.24 13.39 19.64
CA LYS A 14 -19.74 14.76 19.71
C LYS A 14 -18.25 14.71 19.98
N THR A 15 -17.47 14.83 18.92
CA THR A 15 -16.03 14.90 18.98
C THR A 15 -15.68 16.32 19.37
N VAL A 16 -14.97 16.49 20.48
CA VAL A 16 -14.50 17.82 20.91
C VAL A 16 -13.52 18.29 19.86
N ARG A 17 -14.00 19.18 19.00
CA ARG A 17 -13.20 19.81 17.95
C ARG A 17 -13.01 21.27 18.30
N PHE A 18 -11.77 21.72 18.21
CA PHE A 18 -11.42 23.12 18.32
C PHE A 18 -11.43 23.73 16.92
N GLY A 19 -12.28 24.73 16.70
CA GLY A 19 -12.38 25.49 15.46
C GLY A 19 -13.77 25.60 14.85
N ASP A 20 -13.98 26.66 14.08
CA ASP A 20 -15.18 26.96 13.30
C ASP A 20 -15.29 26.05 12.06
N ASN A 21 -16.49 25.85 11.50
CA ASN A 21 -16.71 24.96 10.34
C ASN A 21 -15.75 25.30 9.18
N VAL A 22 -15.23 24.29 8.47
CA VAL A 22 -14.32 24.48 7.31
C VAL A 22 -14.83 25.58 6.36
N VAL A 23 -16.13 25.64 6.06
CA VAL A 23 -16.71 26.67 5.19
C VAL A 23 -16.49 28.08 5.75
N ASN A 24 -16.68 28.27 7.06
CA ASN A 24 -16.47 29.55 7.73
C ASN A 24 -14.98 29.91 7.78
N THR A 25 -14.11 28.91 7.99
CA THR A 25 -12.66 29.11 7.96
C THR A 25 -12.18 29.53 6.56
N LEU A 26 -12.72 28.95 5.50
CA LEU A 26 -12.41 29.36 4.13
C LEU A 26 -12.88 30.81 3.87
N ALA A 27 -14.07 31.19 4.36
CA ALA A 27 -14.56 32.56 4.25
C ALA A 27 -13.72 33.57 5.06
N LYS A 28 -13.21 33.18 6.24
CA LYS A 28 -12.30 34.01 7.05
C LYS A 28 -10.92 34.16 6.39
N LEU A 29 -10.45 33.14 5.69
CA LEU A 29 -9.22 33.19 4.91
C LEU A 29 -9.30 34.26 3.82
N GLU A 30 -10.45 34.37 3.13
CA GLU A 30 -10.68 35.43 2.15
C GLU A 30 -10.66 36.84 2.78
N GLN A 31 -10.95 36.95 4.07
CA GLN A 31 -10.89 38.19 4.86
C GLN A 31 -9.50 38.45 5.46
N GLY A 32 -8.53 37.55 5.24
CA GLY A 32 -7.14 37.68 5.70
C GLY A 32 -6.85 37.06 7.07
N ASP A 33 -7.80 36.36 7.69
CA ASP A 33 -7.57 35.63 8.95
C ASP A 33 -7.12 34.19 8.65
N THR A 34 -5.86 33.89 8.99
CA THR A 34 -5.22 32.59 8.76
C THR A 34 -5.18 31.70 10.00
N SER A 35 -5.64 32.17 11.15
CA SER A 35 -5.48 31.46 12.44
C SER A 35 -6.21 30.12 12.44
N ASP A 36 -7.49 30.14 12.06
CA ASP A 36 -8.32 28.93 11.96
C ASP A 36 -7.76 27.96 10.90
N TYR A 37 -7.25 28.50 9.79
CA TYR A 37 -6.68 27.70 8.69
C TYR A 37 -5.44 26.90 9.13
N GLU A 38 -4.51 27.54 9.84
CA GLU A 38 -3.31 26.88 10.36
C GLU A 38 -3.62 25.89 11.48
N MET A 39 -4.63 26.17 12.31
CA MET A 39 -5.10 25.21 13.31
C MET A 39 -5.63 23.92 12.66
N ILE A 40 -6.42 24.03 11.57
CA ILE A 40 -6.90 22.85 10.83
C ILE A 40 -5.71 22.05 10.29
N LYS A 41 -4.73 22.72 9.68
CA LYS A 41 -3.51 22.05 9.20
C LYS A 41 -2.79 21.31 10.32
N HIS A 42 -2.61 21.94 11.47
CA HIS A 42 -1.96 21.31 12.61
C HIS A 42 -2.73 20.06 13.09
N GLN A 43 -4.06 20.12 13.15
CA GLN A 43 -4.88 18.97 13.55
C GLN A 43 -4.86 17.83 12.52
N LEU A 44 -4.83 18.14 11.22
CA LEU A 44 -4.74 17.13 10.16
C LEU A 44 -3.37 16.44 10.08
N LEU A 45 -2.32 17.12 10.54
CA LEU A 45 -0.96 16.62 10.58
C LEU A 45 -0.62 15.86 11.87
N ASP A 46 -1.55 15.84 12.84
CA ASP A 46 -1.38 15.12 14.09
C ASP A 46 -1.29 13.59 13.83
N PRO A 47 -0.15 12.93 14.15
CA PRO A 47 0.00 11.49 13.95
C PRO A 47 -0.97 10.66 14.81
N ASP A 48 -1.42 11.20 15.95
CA ASP A 48 -2.28 10.53 16.92
C ASP A 48 -3.77 10.89 16.74
N ILE A 49 -4.13 11.45 15.58
CA ILE A 49 -5.50 11.77 15.22
C ILE A 49 -6.42 10.54 15.37
N LYS A 50 -7.55 10.74 16.06
CA LYS A 50 -8.52 9.67 16.35
C LYS A 50 -9.46 9.43 15.18
N ASP A 51 -9.96 8.20 15.04
CA ASP A 51 -10.89 7.80 13.99
C ASP A 51 -12.12 8.73 13.89
N ALA A 52 -12.70 9.12 15.03
CA ALA A 52 -13.85 10.04 15.05
C ALA A 52 -13.51 11.45 14.53
N GLN A 53 -12.29 11.94 14.78
CA GLN A 53 -11.82 13.23 14.26
C GLN A 53 -11.58 13.13 12.75
N ILE A 54 -10.96 12.04 12.28
CA ILE A 54 -10.77 11.80 10.84
C ILE A 54 -12.12 11.81 10.12
N ILE A 55 -13.11 11.05 10.61
CA ILE A 55 -14.44 10.97 10.01
C ILE A 55 -15.09 12.37 9.97
N SER A 56 -15.05 13.12 11.07
CA SER A 56 -15.60 14.48 11.12
C SER A 56 -14.95 15.41 10.09
N TRP A 57 -13.62 15.40 9.98
CA TRP A 57 -12.90 16.20 8.99
C TRP A 57 -13.29 15.83 7.57
N LEU A 58 -13.27 14.53 7.24
CA LEU A 58 -13.63 14.06 5.91
C LEU A 58 -15.07 14.46 5.54
N GLN A 59 -16.01 14.38 6.47
CA GLN A 59 -17.41 14.80 6.24
C GLN A 59 -17.53 16.30 5.97
N GLU A 60 -16.84 17.15 6.75
CA GLU A 60 -16.83 18.60 6.53
C GLU A 60 -16.20 18.97 5.19
N PHE A 61 -15.03 18.39 4.86
CA PHE A 61 -14.37 18.64 3.59
C PHE A 61 -15.18 18.11 2.39
N ARG A 62 -15.95 17.03 2.56
CA ARG A 62 -16.90 16.56 1.54
C ARG A 62 -18.02 17.56 1.29
N ALA A 63 -18.52 18.23 2.33
CA ALA A 63 -19.60 19.21 2.20
C ALA A 63 -19.16 20.47 1.45
N CYS A 64 -17.87 20.83 1.51
CA CYS A 64 -17.33 22.04 0.86
C CYS A 64 -16.38 21.73 -0.32
N VAL A 65 -16.41 20.51 -0.87
CA VAL A 65 -15.42 20.05 -1.87
C VAL A 65 -15.35 20.93 -3.13
N THR A 66 -16.46 21.57 -3.50
CA THR A 66 -16.53 22.49 -4.65
C THR A 66 -15.81 23.82 -4.40
N GLN A 67 -15.63 24.20 -3.13
CA GLN A 67 -14.93 25.43 -2.72
C GLN A 67 -13.41 25.18 -2.55
N LEU A 68 -12.99 23.92 -2.42
CA LEU A 68 -11.58 23.53 -2.19
C LEU A 68 -10.74 23.57 -3.48
N GLY A 69 -10.74 24.69 -4.20
CA GLY A 69 -9.95 24.89 -5.42
C GLY A 69 -8.44 24.79 -5.21
N LYS A 70 -7.65 25.10 -6.25
CA LYS A 70 -6.17 25.06 -6.23
C LYS A 70 -5.56 25.90 -5.11
N GLU A 71 -6.18 27.01 -4.75
CA GLU A 71 -5.73 27.90 -3.66
C GLU A 71 -5.69 27.19 -2.29
N HIS A 72 -6.45 26.10 -2.14
CA HIS A 72 -6.55 25.34 -0.89
C HIS A 72 -5.71 24.05 -0.90
N GLU A 73 -4.72 23.95 -1.80
CA GLU A 73 -3.81 22.81 -1.90
C GLU A 73 -3.16 22.44 -0.57
N GLN A 74 -2.86 23.42 0.29
CA GLN A 74 -2.23 23.18 1.60
C GLN A 74 -3.15 22.47 2.61
N LEU A 75 -4.47 22.41 2.39
CA LEU A 75 -5.39 21.57 3.17
C LEU A 75 -5.62 20.21 2.50
N ILE A 76 -5.67 20.18 1.17
CA ILE A 76 -5.90 18.94 0.42
C ILE A 76 -4.74 17.96 0.59
N TYR A 77 -3.49 18.41 0.52
CA TYR A 77 -2.34 17.49 0.64
C TYR A 77 -2.24 16.79 2.01
N PRO A 78 -2.45 17.46 3.16
CA PRO A 78 -2.61 16.78 4.44
C PRO A 78 -3.75 15.76 4.45
N LEU A 79 -4.92 16.09 3.90
CA LEU A 79 -6.04 15.15 3.81
C LEU A 79 -5.69 13.89 3.00
N LEU A 80 -5.01 14.06 1.86
CA LEU A 80 -4.56 12.93 1.04
C LEU A 80 -3.51 12.05 1.73
N ARG A 81 -2.88 12.54 2.79
CA ARG A 81 -1.85 11.84 3.59
C ARG A 81 -2.36 11.29 4.92
N LEU A 82 -3.64 11.48 5.24
CA LEU A 82 -4.22 10.96 6.48
C LEU A 82 -3.96 9.44 6.63
N PRO A 83 -3.69 8.96 7.86
CA PRO A 83 -3.43 7.55 8.09
C PRO A 83 -4.75 6.76 8.12
N TRP A 84 -5.33 6.42 6.96
CA TRP A 84 -6.63 5.72 6.86
C TRP A 84 -6.51 4.20 6.60
N LEU A 85 -5.42 3.74 5.99
CA LEU A 85 -5.30 2.37 5.45
C LEU A 85 -5.36 1.24 6.50
N GLY A 86 -4.92 1.52 7.73
CA GLY A 86 -4.95 0.58 8.87
C GLY A 86 -5.96 0.95 9.96
N ARG A 87 -6.92 1.83 9.67
CA ARG A 87 -7.93 2.29 10.64
C ARG A 87 -9.23 1.49 10.53
N SER A 88 -10.22 1.85 11.34
CA SER A 88 -11.52 1.20 11.31
C SER A 88 -12.19 1.27 9.92
N PRO A 89 -13.06 0.30 9.58
CA PRO A 89 -13.78 0.30 8.30
C PRO A 89 -14.57 1.59 8.05
N ALA A 90 -15.09 2.22 9.10
CA ALA A 90 -15.81 3.49 9.01
C ALA A 90 -14.91 4.63 8.49
N VAL A 91 -13.66 4.71 8.94
CA VAL A 91 -12.68 5.68 8.44
C VAL A 91 -12.36 5.41 6.98
N VAL A 92 -12.17 4.14 6.61
CA VAL A 92 -11.87 3.73 5.24
C VAL A 92 -13.00 4.12 4.29
N ASP A 93 -14.25 3.79 4.63
CA ASP A 93 -15.40 4.10 3.78
C ASP A 93 -15.61 5.61 3.63
N GLU A 94 -15.46 6.38 4.71
CA GLU A 94 -15.56 7.84 4.65
C GLU A 94 -14.44 8.45 3.81
N TYR A 95 -13.21 7.91 3.91
CA TYR A 95 -12.08 8.37 3.10
C TYR A 95 -12.29 8.09 1.61
N LEU A 96 -12.80 6.90 1.25
CA LEU A 96 -13.15 6.59 -0.13
C LEU A 96 -14.24 7.52 -0.67
N ALA A 97 -15.25 7.81 0.15
CA ALA A 97 -16.32 8.74 -0.21
C ALA A 97 -15.80 10.18 -0.40
N PHE A 98 -14.85 10.62 0.43
CA PHE A 98 -14.13 11.88 0.25
C PHE A 98 -13.34 11.91 -1.04
N LEU A 99 -12.51 10.89 -1.29
CA LEU A 99 -11.73 10.79 -2.53
C LEU A 99 -12.61 10.86 -3.77
N GLY A 100 -13.72 10.10 -3.78
CA GLY A 100 -14.69 10.10 -4.87
C GLY A 100 -15.27 11.48 -5.15
N ASN A 101 -15.70 12.19 -4.10
CA ASN A 101 -16.20 13.56 -4.21
C ASN A 101 -15.12 14.52 -4.72
N LEU A 102 -13.89 14.41 -4.20
CA LEU A 102 -12.76 15.25 -4.56
C LEU A 102 -12.41 15.13 -6.04
N ILE A 103 -12.22 13.91 -6.54
CA ILE A 103 -11.83 13.73 -7.96
C ILE A 103 -12.97 14.05 -8.93
N SER A 104 -14.23 13.88 -8.50
CA SER A 104 -15.40 14.15 -9.34
C SER A 104 -15.66 15.64 -9.45
N ALA A 105 -15.46 16.39 -8.36
CA ALA A 105 -15.57 17.84 -8.36
C ALA A 105 -14.32 18.52 -8.95
N GLN A 106 -13.14 17.96 -8.68
CA GLN A 106 -11.85 18.60 -8.96
C GLN A 106 -10.82 17.60 -9.47
N THR A 107 -10.87 17.33 -10.77
CA THR A 107 -9.97 16.38 -11.46
C THR A 107 -8.50 16.78 -11.42
N VAL A 108 -8.17 18.03 -11.07
CA VAL A 108 -6.78 18.48 -10.83
C VAL A 108 -6.06 17.62 -9.79
N TYR A 109 -6.78 17.10 -8.79
CA TYR A 109 -6.22 16.29 -7.71
C TYR A 109 -6.12 14.80 -8.07
N LEU A 110 -6.60 14.37 -9.25
CA LEU A 110 -6.53 12.97 -9.68
C LEU A 110 -5.10 12.44 -9.60
N ARG A 111 -4.12 13.16 -10.16
CA ARG A 111 -2.72 12.72 -10.20
C ARG A 111 -2.10 12.62 -8.80
N PRO A 112 -2.24 13.62 -7.91
CA PRO A 112 -1.89 13.48 -6.49
C PRO A 112 -2.53 12.28 -5.78
N CYS A 113 -3.83 12.06 -5.98
CA CYS A 113 -4.55 10.93 -5.37
C CYS A 113 -3.98 9.58 -5.82
N LEU A 114 -3.82 9.40 -7.14
CA LEU A 114 -3.22 8.17 -7.71
C LEU A 114 -1.81 7.93 -7.18
N LYS A 115 -0.98 8.99 -7.10
CA LYS A 115 0.38 8.90 -6.56
C LYS A 115 0.38 8.49 -5.09
N SER A 116 -0.52 9.06 -4.28
CA SER A 116 -0.67 8.69 -2.87
C SER A 116 -1.03 7.21 -2.73
N LEU A 117 -2.01 6.72 -3.49
CA LEU A 117 -2.43 5.31 -3.46
C LEU A 117 -1.29 4.36 -3.87
N VAL A 118 -0.65 4.61 -5.02
CA VAL A 118 0.44 3.75 -5.54
C VAL A 118 1.64 3.73 -4.60
N SER A 119 1.90 4.81 -3.85
CA SER A 119 3.00 4.83 -2.88
C SER A 119 2.83 3.84 -1.73
N ASN A 120 1.62 3.32 -1.52
CA ASN A 120 1.33 2.31 -0.51
C ASN A 120 1.35 0.87 -1.07
N PHE A 121 1.80 0.65 -2.31
CA PHE A 121 1.96 -0.69 -2.90
C PHE A 121 3.24 -1.43 -2.49
N THR A 122 4.01 -0.84 -1.59
CA THR A 122 5.19 -1.45 -0.98
C THR A 122 5.03 -1.48 0.53
N PRO A 123 5.56 -2.51 1.22
CA PRO A 123 5.61 -2.52 2.68
C PRO A 123 6.26 -1.25 3.22
N ARG A 124 5.71 -0.71 4.32
CA ARG A 124 6.35 0.41 5.02
C ARG A 124 7.62 -0.13 5.67
N ARG A 125 8.75 0.52 5.40
CA ARG A 125 10.02 0.16 6.06
C ARG A 125 9.92 0.54 7.53
N VAL A 126 9.87 -0.45 8.41
CA VAL A 126 10.16 -0.23 9.81
C VAL A 126 11.68 -0.15 9.91
N LYS A 127 12.20 1.06 10.10
CA LYS A 127 13.60 1.23 10.48
C LYS A 127 13.66 1.12 12.00
N ILE A 128 14.06 -0.03 12.52
CA ILE A 128 14.38 -0.13 13.94
C ILE A 128 15.77 0.44 14.12
N ARG A 129 15.86 1.54 14.87
CA ARG A 129 17.15 2.10 15.29
C ARG A 129 17.56 1.41 16.58
N GLU A 130 18.41 0.41 16.47
CA GLU A 130 19.13 -0.15 17.62
C GLU A 130 20.59 0.32 17.55
N GLY A 131 20.91 1.40 18.29
CA GLY A 131 22.22 2.04 18.27
C GLY A 131 22.53 2.85 17.00
N ASN A 132 23.79 2.80 16.52
CA ASN A 132 24.29 3.50 15.31
C ASN A 132 24.06 2.73 14.00
N VAL A 133 23.29 1.63 14.04
CA VAL A 133 23.00 0.79 12.88
C VAL A 133 21.51 0.91 12.58
N ASP A 134 21.17 1.42 11.39
CA ASP A 134 19.81 1.35 10.85
C ASP A 134 19.54 -0.14 10.49
N ILE A 135 19.00 -0.92 11.42
CA ILE A 135 18.52 -2.28 11.14
C ILE A 135 17.14 -2.11 10.51
N SER A 136 17.05 -2.37 9.20
CA SER A 136 15.78 -2.52 8.51
C SER A 136 15.21 -3.86 8.96
N ASP A 137 14.62 -3.88 10.14
CA ASP A 137 14.12 -5.11 10.71
C ASP A 137 12.97 -5.63 9.84
N SER A 138 13.17 -6.91 9.52
CA SER A 138 12.27 -7.91 9.02
C SER A 138 11.48 -7.72 7.70
N ASP A 139 11.62 -8.73 6.85
CA ASP A 139 10.58 -9.22 5.95
C ASP A 139 9.41 -9.84 6.76
N ASP A 140 9.04 -9.27 7.93
CA ASP A 140 7.92 -9.77 8.70
C ASP A 140 6.63 -9.48 7.93
N ASP A 141 5.80 -10.52 7.81
CA ASP A 141 4.45 -10.40 7.32
C ASP A 141 3.64 -9.49 8.25
N ASP A 142 3.63 -8.19 7.96
CA ASP A 142 2.61 -7.29 8.51
C ASP A 142 1.26 -7.89 8.10
N GLU A 143 0.56 -8.53 9.06
CA GLU A 143 -0.74 -9.17 8.83
C GLU A 143 -1.77 -8.22 8.21
N ASN A 144 -1.58 -6.90 8.36
CA ASN A 144 -2.44 -5.89 7.78
C ASN A 144 -2.06 -5.53 6.33
N LEU A 145 -0.89 -5.94 5.83
CA LEU A 145 -0.40 -5.59 4.50
C LEU A 145 -1.37 -6.02 3.37
N PRO A 146 -1.95 -7.24 3.38
CA PRO A 146 -2.97 -7.61 2.39
C PRO A 146 -4.20 -6.69 2.44
N ARG A 147 -4.65 -6.33 3.65
CA ARG A 147 -5.80 -5.42 3.84
C ARG A 147 -5.50 -4.01 3.34
N ILE A 148 -4.29 -3.52 3.58
CA ILE A 148 -3.82 -2.22 3.08
C ILE A 148 -3.86 -2.20 1.55
N PHE A 149 -3.36 -3.25 0.90
CA PHE A 149 -3.42 -3.35 -0.56
C PHE A 149 -4.87 -3.43 -1.06
N ASP A 150 -5.74 -4.20 -0.41
CA ASP A 150 -7.16 -4.26 -0.75
C ASP A 150 -7.84 -2.89 -0.70
N HIS A 151 -7.57 -2.11 0.35
CA HIS A 151 -8.06 -0.74 0.47
C HIS A 151 -7.56 0.16 -0.67
N CYS A 152 -6.26 0.10 -1.01
CA CYS A 152 -5.71 0.85 -2.14
C CYS A 152 -6.34 0.44 -3.48
N HIS A 153 -6.53 -0.87 -3.72
CA HIS A 153 -7.15 -1.37 -4.94
C HIS A 153 -8.63 -0.99 -5.04
N ARG A 154 -9.39 -1.04 -3.93
CA ARG A 154 -10.78 -0.56 -3.86
C ARG A 154 -10.85 0.92 -4.21
N ALA A 155 -9.93 1.74 -3.70
CA ALA A 155 -9.83 3.15 -4.06
C ALA A 155 -9.55 3.34 -5.55
N LEU A 156 -8.56 2.66 -6.13
CA LEU A 156 -8.23 2.77 -7.55
C LEU A 156 -9.37 2.31 -8.46
N GLN A 157 -10.07 1.23 -8.12
CA GLN A 157 -11.24 0.77 -8.87
C GLN A 157 -12.37 1.81 -8.85
N MET A 158 -12.64 2.42 -7.70
CA MET A 158 -13.60 3.51 -7.59
C MET A 158 -13.20 4.71 -8.45
N ILE A 159 -11.94 5.14 -8.38
CA ILE A 159 -11.40 6.26 -9.17
C ILE A 159 -11.53 5.97 -10.68
N ALA A 160 -11.16 4.77 -11.12
CA ALA A 160 -11.24 4.37 -12.53
C ALA A 160 -12.69 4.34 -13.05
N ARG A 161 -13.68 4.07 -12.18
CA ARG A 161 -15.11 4.15 -12.52
C ARG A 161 -15.60 5.58 -12.68
N TYR A 162 -15.14 6.52 -11.85
CA TYR A 162 -15.52 7.93 -11.95
C TYR A 162 -14.80 8.68 -13.07
N VAL A 163 -13.53 8.36 -13.32
CA VAL A 163 -12.71 9.06 -14.30
C VAL A 163 -12.12 8.06 -15.30
N PRO A 164 -12.73 7.88 -16.49
CA PRO A 164 -12.26 6.91 -17.50
C PRO A 164 -10.84 7.18 -18.00
N SER A 165 -10.37 8.43 -17.94
CA SER A 165 -9.01 8.81 -18.35
C SER A 165 -7.93 8.42 -17.33
N THR A 166 -8.30 7.82 -16.19
CA THR A 166 -7.39 7.39 -15.12
C THR A 166 -6.19 6.59 -15.63
N SER A 167 -6.39 5.69 -16.61
CA SER A 167 -5.30 4.86 -17.16
C SER A 167 -4.13 5.68 -17.69
N HIS A 168 -4.40 6.80 -18.38
CA HIS A 168 -3.37 7.67 -18.97
C HIS A 168 -2.48 8.32 -17.91
N PHE A 169 -3.04 8.61 -16.73
CA PHE A 169 -2.30 9.20 -15.62
C PHE A 169 -1.67 8.16 -14.72
N LEU A 170 -2.26 6.96 -14.62
CA LEU A 170 -1.79 5.91 -13.74
C LEU A 170 -0.48 5.28 -14.25
N MET A 171 -0.35 5.00 -15.54
CA MET A 171 0.86 4.32 -16.06
C MET A 171 2.18 5.07 -15.77
N PRO A 172 2.29 6.39 -16.03
CA PRO A 172 3.50 7.14 -15.67
C PRO A 172 3.82 7.10 -14.15
N ILE A 173 2.79 7.03 -13.31
CA ILE A 173 2.95 6.93 -11.85
C ILE A 173 3.48 5.54 -11.46
N LEU A 174 2.97 4.47 -12.08
CA LEU A 174 3.45 3.10 -11.83
C LEU A 174 4.93 2.95 -12.21
N ILE A 175 5.35 3.56 -13.32
CA ILE A 175 6.75 3.59 -13.76
C ILE A 175 7.62 4.35 -12.74
N SER A 176 7.20 5.55 -12.34
CA SER A 176 8.00 6.39 -11.44
C SER A 176 8.11 5.87 -10.01
N ASN A 177 7.14 5.07 -9.57
CA ASN A 177 7.14 4.47 -8.22
C ASN A 177 7.69 3.04 -8.21
N PHE A 178 8.15 2.51 -9.35
CA PHE A 178 8.73 1.17 -9.40
C PHE A 178 9.97 1.12 -8.48
N PRO A 179 10.03 0.20 -7.50
CA PRO A 179 11.14 0.16 -6.55
C PRO A 179 12.49 -0.02 -7.24
N PHE A 180 13.54 0.59 -6.69
CA PHE A 180 14.90 0.38 -7.18
C PHE A 180 15.31 -1.09 -7.02
N VAL A 181 16.13 -1.58 -7.96
CA VAL A 181 16.65 -2.96 -8.01
C VAL A 181 17.32 -3.38 -6.71
N GLN A 182 17.92 -2.45 -5.97
CA GLN A 182 18.59 -2.70 -4.68
C GLN A 182 17.64 -2.81 -3.48
N LYS A 183 16.31 -2.80 -3.68
CA LYS A 183 15.35 -3.03 -2.58
C LYS A 183 15.21 -4.53 -2.29
N SER A 184 14.62 -4.88 -1.14
CA SER A 184 14.37 -6.28 -0.77
C SER A 184 13.48 -6.98 -1.81
N SER A 185 13.68 -8.29 -1.99
CA SER A 185 12.86 -9.12 -2.89
C SER A 185 11.37 -8.94 -2.59
N ARG A 186 11.01 -8.97 -1.29
CA ARG A 186 9.63 -8.74 -0.82
C ARG A 186 9.03 -7.43 -1.33
N THR A 187 9.80 -6.33 -1.33
CA THR A 187 9.33 -5.04 -1.84
C THR A 187 8.98 -5.12 -3.33
N LEU A 188 9.84 -5.77 -4.13
CA LEU A 188 9.64 -5.95 -5.57
C LEU A 188 8.45 -6.88 -5.84
N GLU A 189 8.35 -8.00 -5.14
CA GLU A 189 7.25 -8.96 -5.23
C GLU A 189 5.90 -8.32 -4.94
N CYS A 190 5.77 -7.60 -3.80
CA CYS A 190 4.54 -6.91 -3.45
C CYS A 190 4.14 -5.89 -4.52
N TYR A 191 5.10 -5.11 -5.02
CA TYR A 191 4.83 -4.11 -6.04
C TYR A 191 4.36 -4.78 -7.35
N VAL A 192 5.07 -5.81 -7.82
CA VAL A 192 4.70 -6.58 -9.03
C VAL A 192 3.33 -7.23 -8.88
N HIS A 193 3.03 -7.83 -7.72
CA HIS A 193 1.72 -8.42 -7.43
C HIS A 193 0.60 -7.38 -7.55
N ASN A 194 0.77 -6.21 -6.94
CA ASN A 194 -0.21 -5.12 -7.00
C ASN A 194 -0.36 -4.58 -8.45
N LEU A 195 0.74 -4.50 -9.22
CA LEU A 195 0.71 -4.14 -10.64
C LEU A 195 -0.12 -5.14 -11.46
N LEU A 196 0.12 -6.44 -11.29
CA LEU A 196 -0.63 -7.49 -11.98
C LEU A 196 -2.12 -7.43 -11.61
N ARG A 197 -2.45 -7.18 -10.34
CA ARG A 197 -3.83 -7.00 -9.89
C ARG A 197 -4.52 -5.82 -10.57
N ILE A 198 -3.82 -4.71 -10.85
CA ILE A 198 -4.38 -3.58 -11.63
C ILE A 198 -4.86 -4.05 -13.01
N THR A 199 -4.13 -4.93 -13.67
CA THR A 199 -4.45 -5.39 -15.04
C THR A 199 -5.76 -6.19 -15.14
N VAL A 200 -6.28 -6.66 -14.00
CA VAL A 200 -7.56 -7.37 -13.92
C VAL A 200 -8.73 -6.40 -14.08
N TYR A 201 -8.65 -5.21 -13.46
CA TYR A 201 -9.75 -4.24 -13.44
C TYR A 201 -9.51 -2.99 -14.29
N VAL A 202 -8.29 -2.73 -14.75
CA VAL A 202 -7.96 -1.71 -15.77
C VAL A 202 -7.27 -2.41 -16.96
N PRO A 203 -8.03 -3.10 -17.83
CA PRO A 203 -7.45 -3.94 -18.88
C PRO A 203 -6.64 -3.16 -19.92
N SER A 204 -6.90 -1.86 -20.10
CA SER A 204 -6.13 -0.99 -21.00
C SER A 204 -4.66 -0.86 -20.61
N LEU A 205 -4.32 -1.07 -19.34
CA LEU A 205 -2.93 -1.00 -18.85
C LEU A 205 -2.17 -2.32 -18.97
N ARG A 206 -2.83 -3.43 -19.36
CA ARG A 206 -2.23 -4.77 -19.28
C ARG A 206 -0.94 -4.88 -20.08
N ARG A 207 -0.92 -4.42 -21.32
CA ARG A 207 0.27 -4.45 -22.17
C ARG A 207 1.42 -3.66 -21.54
N ASP A 208 1.17 -2.40 -21.20
CA ASP A 208 2.21 -1.50 -20.69
C ASP A 208 2.75 -1.96 -19.33
N VAL A 209 1.90 -2.51 -18.47
CA VAL A 209 2.31 -3.09 -17.17
C VAL A 209 3.18 -4.33 -17.37
N LEU A 210 2.82 -5.24 -18.28
CA LEU A 210 3.64 -6.42 -18.58
C LEU A 210 4.98 -6.01 -19.20
N GLU A 211 4.98 -5.04 -20.11
CA GLU A 211 6.20 -4.47 -20.69
C GLU A 211 7.11 -3.86 -19.62
N LEU A 212 6.54 -3.11 -18.67
CA LEU A 212 7.27 -2.58 -17.52
C LEU A 212 7.89 -3.69 -16.65
N ILE A 213 7.11 -4.72 -16.30
CA ILE A 213 7.59 -5.83 -15.47
C ILE A 213 8.73 -6.57 -16.18
N VAL A 214 8.54 -6.96 -17.43
CA VAL A 214 9.57 -7.65 -18.24
C VAL A 214 10.82 -6.80 -18.38
N GLY A 215 10.67 -5.50 -18.68
CA GLY A 215 11.82 -4.58 -18.77
C GLY A 215 12.60 -4.47 -17.46
N LYS A 216 11.92 -4.53 -16.30
CA LYS A 216 12.58 -4.52 -14.99
C LYS A 216 13.23 -5.86 -14.65
N MET A 217 12.63 -6.98 -15.04
CA MET A 217 13.23 -8.31 -14.90
C MET A 217 14.51 -8.44 -15.76
N LEU A 218 14.49 -7.95 -17.00
CA LEU A 218 15.68 -7.92 -17.86
C LEU A 218 16.79 -7.05 -17.26
N ALA A 219 16.44 -5.89 -16.69
CA ALA A 219 17.41 -5.03 -16.03
C ALA A 219 18.04 -5.69 -14.78
N LEU A 220 17.24 -6.47 -14.03
CA LEU A 220 17.72 -7.27 -12.91
C LEU A 220 18.70 -8.35 -13.38
N ASP A 221 18.33 -9.11 -14.42
CA ASP A 221 19.15 -10.16 -15.01
C ASP A 221 20.51 -9.65 -15.51
N VAL A 222 20.52 -8.53 -16.24
CA VAL A 222 21.77 -7.90 -16.72
C VAL A 222 22.64 -7.37 -15.58
N SER A 223 22.03 -7.02 -14.44
CA SER A 223 22.77 -6.50 -13.28
C SER A 223 23.37 -7.59 -12.40
N ALA A 224 23.03 -8.87 -12.62
CA ALA A 224 23.59 -9.99 -11.87
C ALA A 224 25.07 -10.22 -12.28
N PRO A 225 26.03 -10.15 -11.33
CA PRO A 225 27.44 -10.35 -11.66
C PRO A 225 27.68 -11.82 -12.03
N ARG A 226 28.39 -12.06 -13.14
CA ARG A 226 28.69 -13.40 -13.65
C ARG A 226 29.33 -14.32 -12.60
N SER A 227 30.16 -13.76 -11.72
CA SER A 227 30.81 -14.52 -10.64
C SER A 227 29.82 -15.14 -9.66
N GLU A 228 28.75 -14.43 -9.29
CA GLU A 228 27.72 -14.98 -8.40
C GLU A 228 26.89 -16.05 -9.12
N ILE A 229 26.67 -15.90 -10.42
CA ILE A 229 25.98 -16.90 -11.25
C ILE A 229 26.83 -18.18 -11.35
N GLU A 230 28.10 -18.05 -11.71
CA GLU A 230 29.05 -19.16 -11.83
C GLU A 230 29.25 -19.90 -10.49
N GLU A 231 29.32 -19.16 -9.38
CA GLU A 231 29.38 -19.74 -8.03
C GLU A 231 28.12 -20.55 -7.71
N MET A 232 26.93 -19.99 -7.94
CA MET A 232 25.65 -20.67 -7.73
C MET A 232 25.46 -21.90 -8.62
N GLU A 233 25.91 -21.85 -9.87
CA GLU A 233 25.89 -23.00 -10.80
C GLU A 233 26.83 -24.10 -10.31
N SER A 234 28.06 -23.76 -9.89
CA SER A 234 29.02 -24.72 -9.35
C SER A 234 28.52 -25.41 -8.06
N LEU A 235 27.85 -24.67 -7.18
CA LEU A 235 27.22 -25.21 -5.96
C LEU A 235 26.07 -26.17 -6.29
N ARG A 236 25.29 -25.87 -7.34
CA ARG A 236 24.21 -26.75 -7.81
C ARG A 236 24.77 -28.04 -8.41
N GLU A 237 25.82 -27.96 -9.22
CA GLU A 237 26.49 -29.13 -9.78
C GLU A 237 27.10 -30.01 -8.68
N GLN A 238 27.75 -29.42 -7.67
CA GLN A 238 28.27 -30.15 -6.52
C GLN A 238 27.16 -30.84 -5.71
N ASN A 239 26.02 -30.16 -5.49
CA ASN A 239 24.87 -30.77 -4.83
C ASN A 239 24.23 -31.88 -5.66
N ALA A 240 24.15 -31.73 -6.99
CA ALA A 240 23.61 -32.77 -7.88
C ALA A 240 24.51 -34.01 -7.88
N VAL A 241 25.83 -33.83 -7.94
CA VAL A 241 26.81 -34.93 -7.84
C VAL A 241 26.74 -35.59 -6.46
N ALA A 242 26.63 -34.82 -5.38
CA ALA A 242 26.45 -35.39 -4.03
C ALA A 242 25.13 -36.17 -3.88
N GLN A 243 24.06 -35.73 -4.56
CA GLN A 243 22.75 -36.40 -4.55
C GLN A 243 22.76 -37.67 -5.41
N GLU A 244 23.45 -37.65 -6.56
CA GLU A 244 23.69 -38.83 -7.38
C GLU A 244 24.58 -39.85 -6.65
N ASP A 245 25.69 -39.42 -6.03
CA ASP A 245 26.54 -40.29 -5.21
C ASP A 245 25.77 -40.92 -4.03
N PHE A 246 24.82 -40.19 -3.42
CA PHE A 246 23.92 -40.72 -2.39
C PHE A 246 22.89 -41.71 -2.94
N LEU A 247 22.48 -41.57 -4.21
CA LEU A 247 21.55 -42.47 -4.89
C LEU A 247 22.23 -43.77 -5.39
N PHE A 248 23.53 -43.71 -5.69
CA PHE A 248 24.33 -44.85 -6.12
C PHE A 248 24.98 -45.63 -4.95
N ASN A 249 25.01 -45.07 -3.73
CA ASN A 249 25.41 -45.79 -2.52
C ASN A 249 24.21 -46.55 -1.91
N MET A 250 23.73 -47.56 -2.63
CA MET A 250 22.75 -48.55 -2.13
C MET A 250 23.37 -49.96 -2.02
N ASP A 251 24.69 -50.03 -1.81
CA ASP A 251 25.41 -51.27 -1.49
C ASP A 251 26.16 -51.08 -0.17
N GLU A 252 25.42 -51.09 0.94
CA GLU A 252 25.88 -51.68 2.20
C GLU A 252 24.65 -51.97 3.09
N ASP A 253 24.18 -53.21 3.02
CA ASP A 253 23.23 -53.81 3.97
C ASP A 253 23.85 -53.85 5.37
N GLU A 254 23.94 -52.72 6.06
CA GLU A 254 24.03 -52.67 7.52
C GLU A 254 23.09 -51.57 8.03
N VAL A 255 21.86 -51.97 8.39
CA VAL A 255 20.96 -51.15 9.21
C VAL A 255 21.57 -51.07 10.61
N PRO A 256 22.05 -49.90 11.09
CA PRO A 256 22.44 -49.76 12.47
C PRO A 256 21.17 -49.83 13.33
N PRO A 257 21.18 -50.51 14.50
CA PRO A 257 20.03 -50.56 15.37
C PRO A 257 19.81 -49.17 16.00
N GLY A 258 18.91 -48.39 15.40
CA GLY A 258 18.62 -47.02 15.81
C GLY A 258 17.92 -46.14 14.78
N ALA A 259 17.46 -46.70 13.65
CA ALA A 259 16.65 -45.99 12.66
C ALA A 259 15.22 -45.73 13.17
N ASP A 260 15.11 -44.88 14.19
CA ASP A 260 13.88 -44.18 14.48
C ASP A 260 13.82 -42.97 13.54
N GLY A 261 12.77 -42.95 12.72
CA GLY A 261 12.30 -41.89 11.83
C GLY A 261 13.34 -40.91 11.29
N ALA A 262 13.59 -40.95 9.98
CA ALA A 262 14.14 -39.83 9.23
C ALA A 262 13.28 -38.57 9.42
N VAL A 263 13.56 -37.82 10.49
CA VAL A 263 13.04 -36.49 10.73
C VAL A 263 13.72 -35.59 9.71
N MET A 264 12.95 -35.08 8.75
CA MET A 264 13.43 -34.08 7.80
C MET A 264 13.94 -32.85 8.56
N PHE A 265 15.25 -32.59 8.51
CA PHE A 265 15.87 -31.37 9.02
C PHE A 265 15.99 -30.31 7.91
N HIS A 266 14.87 -29.92 7.30
CA HIS A 266 14.83 -28.73 6.46
C HIS A 266 13.93 -27.68 7.12
N SER A 267 14.47 -26.50 7.41
CA SER A 267 13.78 -25.41 8.13
C SER A 267 12.48 -25.00 7.44
N VAL A 268 12.44 -25.03 6.11
CA VAL A 268 11.25 -24.68 5.31
C VAL A 268 10.09 -25.68 5.45
N ALA A 269 10.35 -26.93 5.87
CA ALA A 269 9.30 -27.94 6.01
C ALA A 269 8.49 -27.81 7.31
N ARG A 270 8.90 -26.97 8.27
CA ARG A 270 8.15 -26.74 9.52
C ARG A 270 6.96 -25.79 9.35
N ASP A 271 7.00 -24.90 8.35
CA ASP A 271 6.05 -23.79 8.27
C ASP A 271 4.79 -24.09 7.43
N TRP A 272 4.64 -25.33 6.94
CA TRP A 272 3.46 -25.75 6.16
C TRP A 272 2.51 -26.69 6.92
N ILE A 273 2.79 -26.97 8.19
CA ILE A 273 1.90 -27.73 9.07
C ILE A 273 1.62 -26.91 10.33
N ARG A 274 0.89 -25.82 10.16
CA ARG A 274 0.00 -25.25 11.20
C ARG A 274 -1.06 -24.35 10.58
#